data_AF-A0AAV0TCK4-F1
#
_entry.id   AF-A0AAV0TCK4-F1
#
_cell.length_a   1.000
_cell.length_b   1.000
_cell.length_c   1.000
_cell.angle_alpha   90.00
_cell.angle_beta   90.00
_cell.angle_gamma   90.00
#
_symmetry.space_group_name_H-M   'P 1'
#
loop_
_entity.id
_entity.type
_entity.pdbx_description
1 polymer ?
#
loop_
_entity_poly.entity_id
_entity_poly.type
_entity_poly.pdbx_seq_one_letter_code
_entity_poly.pdbx_strand_id
1 'polypeptide(L)'
;MTLKLYANLVSQPSRTVAWVLKVKGVAHELVSVDPGSDFIKSDEFAAINPNRLVPAIKDDDFVLTEGMAILQYLGDKYEWTGPTDLYPKDLKVRAKINEFLHWHHTNTRLFTIDIVRPEIAKKLKTVTPKDLTALEDKDSLIEEKFDLLETFLANDFIAHTDFPTIADYTAYCEIDQLELMGYDFSKYLKVSAWIARMKSQPFNDEIHETLKGFINQFGLTA
;
A
#
# COMPACT_ATOMS: atom_id res chain seq x y z
N MET A 1 -3.34 -13.98 23.47
CA MET A 1 -2.74 -14.49 22.21
C MET A 1 -2.57 -13.29 21.29
N THR A 2 -1.52 -13.30 20.45
CA THR A 2 -1.03 -12.09 19.77
C THR A 2 -1.32 -12.17 18.27
N LEU A 3 -1.90 -11.11 17.70
CA LEU A 3 -2.10 -10.95 16.26
C LEU A 3 -0.76 -11.18 15.53
N LYS A 4 -0.74 -12.00 14.48
CA LYS A 4 0.41 -12.16 13.59
C LYS A 4 0.13 -11.48 12.26
N LEU A 5 1.10 -10.71 11.77
CA LEU A 5 1.12 -10.16 10.43
C LEU A 5 2.23 -10.85 9.63
N TYR A 6 1.84 -11.64 8.63
CA TYR A 6 2.75 -12.21 7.64
C TYR A 6 2.96 -11.21 6.51
N ALA A 7 4.16 -10.67 6.40
CA ALA A 7 4.42 -9.53 5.54
C ALA A 7 5.88 -9.46 5.06
N ASN A 8 6.09 -8.73 3.98
CA ASN A 8 7.38 -8.18 3.60
C ASN A 8 7.18 -6.68 3.36
N LEU A 9 7.97 -5.85 4.03
CA LEU A 9 7.79 -4.39 4.04
C LEU A 9 8.31 -3.69 2.77
N VAL A 10 8.76 -4.42 1.75
CA VAL A 10 8.86 -3.86 0.39
C VAL A 10 7.47 -3.80 -0.26
N SER A 11 6.61 -4.79 0.03
CA SER A 11 5.25 -4.86 -0.51
C SER A 11 4.36 -3.75 0.04
N GLN A 12 3.71 -3.03 -0.86
CA GLN A 12 2.82 -1.90 -0.62
C GLN A 12 1.67 -2.27 0.32
N PRO A 13 0.83 -3.29 0.02
CA PRO A 13 -0.28 -3.65 0.93
C PRO A 13 0.23 -4.15 2.29
N SER A 14 1.41 -4.77 2.36
CA SER A 14 2.03 -5.18 3.62
C SER A 14 2.45 -3.97 4.45
N ARG A 15 3.11 -2.98 3.82
CA ARG A 15 3.47 -1.71 4.47
C ARG A 15 2.23 -0.98 4.96
N THR A 16 1.15 -0.93 4.18
CA THR A 16 -0.10 -0.28 4.60
C THR A 16 -0.64 -0.89 5.90
N VAL A 17 -0.77 -2.22 5.96
CA VAL A 17 -1.26 -2.90 7.18
C VAL A 17 -0.34 -2.67 8.36
N ALA A 18 0.98 -2.83 8.16
CA ALA A 18 1.97 -2.63 9.21
C ALA A 18 1.98 -1.17 9.72
N TRP A 19 1.84 -0.19 8.81
CA TRP A 19 1.79 1.23 9.15
C TRP A 19 0.57 1.54 10.01
N VAL A 20 -0.61 1.09 9.58
CA VAL A 20 -1.86 1.34 10.30
C VAL A 20 -1.84 0.68 11.69
N LEU A 21 -1.37 -0.56 11.80
CA LEU A 21 -1.21 -1.24 13.10
C LEU A 21 -0.30 -0.44 14.05
N LYS A 22 0.79 0.12 13.51
CA LYS A 22 1.74 0.92 14.27
C LYS A 22 1.16 2.27 14.70
N VAL A 23 0.49 2.98 13.80
CA VAL A 23 -0.22 4.24 14.11
C VAL A 23 -1.24 4.04 15.22
N LYS A 24 -1.96 2.90 15.21
CA LYS A 24 -2.98 2.57 16.22
C LYS A 24 -2.43 1.86 17.46
N GLY A 25 -1.12 1.64 17.53
CA GLY A 25 -0.47 1.03 18.69
C GLY A 25 -0.91 -0.41 18.98
N VAL A 26 -1.32 -1.16 17.95
CA VAL A 26 -1.74 -2.56 18.12
C VAL A 26 -0.52 -3.47 18.22
N ALA A 27 -0.39 -4.15 19.36
CA ALA A 27 0.64 -5.16 19.55
C ALA A 27 0.41 -6.36 18.62
N HIS A 28 1.43 -6.70 17.84
CA HIS A 28 1.40 -7.81 16.90
C HIS A 28 2.82 -8.37 16.68
N GLU A 29 2.88 -9.63 16.26
CA GLU A 29 4.10 -10.28 15.76
C GLU A 29 4.21 -10.05 14.26
N LEU A 30 5.30 -9.44 13.79
CA LEU A 30 5.61 -9.33 12.36
C LEU A 30 6.41 -10.57 11.94
N VAL A 31 5.80 -11.42 11.13
CA VAL A 31 6.46 -12.59 10.52
C VAL A 31 6.93 -12.20 9.13
N SER A 32 8.26 -12.11 8.94
CA SER A 32 8.84 -11.78 7.63
C SER A 32 8.63 -12.91 6.64
N VAL A 33 8.11 -12.59 5.45
CA VAL A 33 7.86 -13.55 4.37
C VAL A 33 8.43 -13.03 3.07
N ASP A 34 9.65 -13.45 2.76
CA ASP A 34 10.38 -12.93 1.61
C ASP A 34 9.92 -13.55 0.27
N PRO A 35 9.82 -12.74 -0.80
CA PRO A 35 9.52 -13.25 -2.13
C PRO A 35 10.49 -14.35 -2.55
N GLY A 36 9.96 -15.50 -2.98
CA GLY A 36 10.76 -16.63 -3.46
C GLY A 36 11.43 -17.48 -2.37
N SER A 37 11.29 -17.15 -1.09
CA SER A 37 11.76 -17.99 0.02
C SER A 37 11.13 -19.38 0.03
N ASP A 38 11.76 -20.34 0.73
CA ASP A 38 11.16 -21.67 0.91
C ASP A 38 9.89 -21.60 1.78
N PHE A 39 9.82 -20.63 2.70
CA PHE A 39 8.66 -20.44 3.54
C PHE A 39 7.41 -20.05 2.74
N ILE A 40 7.47 -19.06 1.84
CA ILE A 40 6.29 -18.69 1.02
C ILE A 40 5.86 -19.83 0.06
N LYS A 41 6.78 -20.75 -0.26
CA LYS A 41 6.57 -21.95 -1.10
C LYS A 41 6.13 -23.20 -0.31
N SER A 42 6.17 -23.17 1.02
CA SER A 42 5.86 -24.33 1.86
C SER A 42 4.34 -24.58 1.99
N ASP A 43 3.96 -25.81 2.30
CA ASP A 43 2.56 -26.13 2.62
C ASP A 43 2.07 -25.42 3.89
N GLU A 44 3.00 -25.09 4.80
CA GLU A 44 2.71 -24.29 6.00
C GLU A 44 2.19 -22.90 5.63
N PHE A 45 2.85 -22.18 4.71
CA PHE A 45 2.35 -20.87 4.28
C PHE A 45 1.11 -20.99 3.39
N ALA A 46 0.98 -22.06 2.60
CA ALA A 46 -0.24 -22.30 1.82
C ALA A 46 -1.48 -22.51 2.70
N ALA A 47 -1.31 -23.10 3.89
CA ALA A 47 -2.37 -23.22 4.89
C ALA A 47 -2.80 -21.86 5.47
N ILE A 48 -1.95 -20.83 5.39
CA ILE A 48 -2.27 -19.45 5.77
C ILE A 48 -2.89 -18.71 4.58
N ASN A 49 -2.20 -18.71 3.43
CA ASN A 49 -2.67 -18.09 2.20
C ASN A 49 -2.43 -19.01 1.01
N PRO A 50 -3.48 -19.63 0.42
CA PRO A 50 -3.32 -20.54 -0.71
C PRO A 50 -2.81 -19.84 -1.97
N ASN A 51 -2.99 -18.50 -2.09
CA ASN A 51 -2.39 -17.71 -3.17
C ASN A 51 -0.88 -17.49 -2.99
N ARG A 52 -0.32 -17.81 -1.81
CA ARG A 52 1.09 -17.60 -1.46
C ARG A 52 1.52 -16.14 -1.63
N LEU A 53 0.66 -15.22 -1.18
CA LEU A 53 0.88 -13.78 -1.24
C LEU A 53 0.88 -13.16 0.16
N VAL A 54 1.48 -11.98 0.25
CA VAL A 54 1.45 -11.13 1.44
C VAL A 54 0.73 -9.81 1.14
N PRO A 55 0.08 -9.17 2.13
CA PRO A 55 0.00 -9.59 3.53
C PRO A 55 -1.05 -10.68 3.80
N ALA A 56 -0.88 -11.36 4.93
CA ALA A 56 -1.92 -12.16 5.58
C ALA A 56 -1.85 -11.91 7.10
N ILE A 57 -2.96 -12.06 7.80
CA ILE A 57 -2.97 -12.06 9.27
C ILE A 57 -3.42 -13.41 9.82
N LYS A 58 -2.94 -13.73 11.02
CA LYS A 58 -3.53 -14.75 11.87
C LYS A 58 -3.88 -14.12 13.22
N ASP A 59 -5.15 -14.17 13.55
CA ASP A 59 -5.75 -13.60 14.73
C ASP A 59 -6.45 -14.71 15.51
N ASP A 60 -5.72 -15.29 16.45
CA ASP A 60 -6.04 -16.60 17.04
C ASP A 60 -6.19 -17.68 15.96
N ASP A 61 -7.37 -18.29 15.83
CA ASP A 61 -7.67 -19.31 14.83
C ASP A 61 -8.20 -18.71 13.51
N PHE A 62 -8.46 -17.40 13.48
CA PHE A 62 -8.95 -16.71 12.30
C PHE A 62 -7.79 -16.28 11.40
N VAL A 63 -7.87 -16.63 10.12
CA VAL A 63 -6.91 -16.21 9.10
C VAL A 63 -7.62 -15.36 8.06
N LEU A 64 -6.98 -14.24 7.70
CA LEU A 64 -7.50 -13.33 6.69
C LEU A 64 -6.38 -12.89 5.76
N THR A 65 -6.68 -12.92 4.46
CA THR A 65 -5.83 -12.45 3.37
C THR A 65 -6.42 -11.18 2.77
N GLU A 66 -5.75 -10.60 1.78
CA GLU A 66 -6.11 -9.31 1.14
C GLU A 66 -5.94 -8.11 2.07
N GLY A 67 -4.94 -7.26 1.78
CA GLY A 67 -4.57 -6.14 2.64
C GLY A 67 -5.73 -5.20 2.98
N MET A 68 -6.62 -4.93 2.02
CA MET A 68 -7.76 -4.02 2.24
C MET A 68 -8.84 -4.64 3.13
N ALA A 69 -9.12 -5.94 2.95
CA ALA A 69 -10.03 -6.68 3.82
C ALA A 69 -9.47 -6.76 5.26
N ILE A 70 -8.15 -6.98 5.38
CA ILE A 70 -7.44 -6.95 6.67
C ILE A 70 -7.62 -5.60 7.36
N LEU A 71 -7.41 -4.48 6.67
CA LEU A 71 -7.58 -3.15 7.25
C LEU A 71 -9.00 -2.88 7.73
N GLN A 72 -10.02 -3.28 6.96
CA GLN A 72 -11.43 -3.15 7.35
C GLN A 72 -11.74 -4.00 8.58
N TYR A 73 -11.30 -5.26 8.60
CA TYR A 73 -11.45 -6.17 9.73
C TYR A 73 -10.82 -5.62 11.01
N LEU A 74 -9.56 -5.16 10.93
CA LEU A 74 -8.84 -4.59 12.06
C LEU A 74 -9.50 -3.28 12.52
N GLY A 75 -9.99 -2.47 11.58
CA GLY A 75 -10.73 -1.24 11.87
C GLY A 75 -11.99 -1.49 12.70
N ASP A 76 -12.79 -2.49 12.32
CA ASP A 76 -13.98 -2.85 13.09
C ASP A 76 -13.61 -3.60 14.39
N LYS A 77 -12.61 -4.49 14.39
CA LYS A 77 -12.17 -5.25 15.58
C LYS A 77 -11.63 -4.37 16.70
N TYR A 78 -10.80 -3.39 16.36
CA TYR A 78 -10.14 -2.50 17.33
C TYR A 78 -10.85 -1.14 17.47
N GLU A 79 -12.07 -1.04 16.96
CA GLU A 79 -12.95 0.13 17.06
C GLU A 79 -12.35 1.44 16.51
N TRP A 80 -11.60 1.37 15.40
CA TRP A 80 -11.09 2.55 14.67
C TRP A 80 -12.18 3.24 13.85
N THR A 81 -13.37 3.35 14.43
CA THR A 81 -14.63 3.63 13.73
C THR A 81 -15.30 4.93 14.18
N GLY A 82 -14.57 5.73 14.97
CA GLY A 82 -14.98 7.08 15.34
C GLY A 82 -15.20 7.98 14.10
N PRO A 83 -15.93 9.10 14.26
CA PRO A 83 -16.31 9.97 13.14
C PRO A 83 -15.12 10.59 12.39
N THR A 84 -13.95 10.66 13.03
CA THR A 84 -12.70 11.15 12.44
C THR A 84 -11.54 10.16 12.60
N ASP A 85 -11.85 8.86 12.55
CA ASP A 85 -10.86 7.77 12.67
C ASP A 85 -10.71 7.03 11.32
N LEU A 86 -9.88 5.98 11.28
CA LEU A 86 -9.41 5.35 10.05
C LEU A 86 -10.50 4.65 9.23
N TYR A 87 -11.58 4.18 9.86
CA TYR A 87 -12.69 3.49 9.20
C TYR A 87 -14.06 3.85 9.81
N PRO A 88 -14.54 5.11 9.66
CA PRO A 88 -15.76 5.60 10.31
C PRO A 88 -17.02 4.80 9.97
N LYS A 89 -18.02 4.77 10.86
CA LYS A 89 -19.32 4.11 10.60
C LYS A 89 -20.30 4.94 9.76
N ASP A 90 -19.99 6.22 9.49
CA ASP A 90 -20.83 7.01 8.58
C ASP A 90 -20.92 6.32 7.22
N LEU A 91 -22.16 6.11 6.75
CA LEU A 91 -22.42 5.30 5.57
C LEU A 91 -21.73 5.87 4.32
N LYS A 92 -21.76 7.19 4.15
CA LYS A 92 -21.26 7.85 2.93
C LYS A 92 -19.74 7.92 2.95
N VAL A 93 -19.14 8.28 4.09
CA VAL A 93 -17.68 8.28 4.26
C VAL A 93 -17.13 6.87 4.06
N ARG A 94 -17.71 5.86 4.72
CA ARG A 94 -17.29 4.46 4.56
C ARG A 94 -17.43 3.96 3.13
N ALA A 95 -18.52 4.33 2.43
CA ALA A 95 -18.69 4.00 1.02
C ALA A 95 -17.61 4.63 0.13
N LYS A 96 -17.20 5.87 0.40
CA LYS A 96 -16.12 6.54 -0.34
C LYS A 96 -14.73 5.98 -0.03
N ILE A 97 -14.47 5.56 1.21
CA ILE A 97 -13.27 4.79 1.54
C ILE A 97 -13.25 3.51 0.70
N ASN A 98 -14.32 2.72 0.76
CA ASN A 98 -14.41 1.45 0.04
C ASN A 98 -14.33 1.63 -1.49
N GLU A 99 -14.91 2.70 -2.04
CA GLU A 99 -14.78 3.06 -3.46
C GLU A 99 -13.31 3.16 -3.86
N PHE A 100 -12.49 3.89 -3.09
CA PHE A 100 -11.06 3.97 -3.34
C PHE A 100 -10.35 2.62 -3.15
N LEU A 101 -10.65 1.90 -2.07
CA LEU A 101 -10.06 0.59 -1.77
C LEU A 101 -10.35 -0.47 -2.86
N HIS A 102 -11.42 -0.31 -3.63
CA HIS A 102 -11.67 -1.17 -4.78
C HIS A 102 -11.07 -0.61 -6.07
N TRP A 103 -11.15 0.70 -6.27
CA TRP A 103 -10.64 1.38 -7.45
C TRP A 103 -9.12 1.24 -7.61
N HIS A 104 -8.35 1.31 -6.51
CA HIS A 104 -6.89 1.33 -6.56
C HIS A 104 -6.30 0.07 -7.21
N HIS A 105 -6.95 -1.10 -7.07
CA HIS A 105 -6.49 -2.38 -7.59
C HIS A 105 -6.25 -2.40 -9.11
N THR A 106 -6.97 -1.57 -9.86
CA THR A 106 -6.84 -1.43 -11.32
C THR A 106 -6.35 -0.04 -11.75
N ASN A 107 -5.85 0.75 -10.79
CA ASN A 107 -5.38 2.12 -11.03
C ASN A 107 -4.03 2.35 -10.37
N THR A 108 -3.94 2.94 -9.17
CA THR A 108 -2.63 3.23 -8.55
C THR A 108 -1.80 1.99 -8.25
N ARG A 109 -2.42 0.81 -8.12
CA ARG A 109 -1.70 -0.48 -8.02
C ARG A 109 -0.83 -0.76 -9.25
N LEU A 110 -1.24 -0.26 -10.42
CA LEU A 110 -0.52 -0.45 -11.67
C LEU A 110 0.87 0.21 -11.64
N PHE A 111 1.10 1.24 -10.82
CA PHE A 111 2.45 1.79 -10.65
C PHE A 111 3.45 0.73 -10.22
N THR A 112 3.05 -0.14 -9.29
CA THR A 112 3.88 -1.28 -8.90
C THR A 112 4.08 -2.27 -10.02
N ILE A 113 2.98 -2.64 -10.69
CA ILE A 113 2.95 -3.77 -11.65
C ILE A 113 3.61 -3.41 -12.98
N ASP A 114 3.41 -2.19 -13.45
CA ASP A 114 3.76 -1.75 -14.79
C ASP A 114 4.99 -0.81 -14.80
N ILE A 115 5.43 -0.32 -13.63
CA ILE A 115 6.60 0.56 -13.51
C ILE A 115 7.66 -0.01 -12.57
N VAL A 116 7.37 -0.09 -11.27
CA VAL A 116 8.38 -0.42 -10.24
C VAL A 116 8.96 -1.82 -10.45
N ARG A 117 8.10 -2.83 -10.62
CA ARG A 117 8.53 -4.22 -10.86
C ARG A 117 9.30 -4.37 -12.18
N PRO A 118 8.82 -3.85 -13.32
CA PRO A 118 9.58 -3.82 -14.57
C PRO A 118 10.96 -3.16 -14.48
N GLU A 119 11.08 -2.00 -13.81
CA GLU A 119 12.39 -1.33 -13.64
C GLU A 119 13.36 -2.19 -12.80
N ILE A 120 12.86 -2.84 -11.74
CA ILE A 120 13.67 -3.80 -10.97
C ILE A 120 14.06 -5.01 -11.83
N ALA A 121 13.14 -5.54 -12.63
CA ALA A 121 13.41 -6.66 -13.53
C ALA A 121 14.49 -6.32 -14.58
N LYS A 122 14.55 -5.08 -15.06
CA LYS A 122 15.66 -4.59 -15.91
C LYS A 122 17.00 -4.65 -15.18
N LYS A 123 17.04 -4.20 -13.91
CA LYS A 123 18.26 -4.24 -13.09
C LYS A 123 18.71 -5.66 -12.80
N LEU A 124 17.75 -6.58 -12.61
CA LEU A 124 18.00 -8.02 -12.39
C LEU A 124 18.26 -8.82 -13.68
N LYS A 125 18.11 -8.20 -14.87
CA LYS A 125 18.19 -8.88 -16.18
C LYS A 125 17.17 -10.02 -16.33
N THR A 126 16.00 -9.88 -15.70
CA THR A 126 14.86 -10.81 -15.77
C THR A 126 13.63 -10.21 -16.45
N VAL A 127 13.77 -9.02 -17.03
CA VAL A 127 12.70 -8.29 -17.74
C VAL A 127 12.13 -9.11 -18.90
N THR A 128 10.81 -9.09 -19.03
CA THR A 128 10.06 -9.77 -20.11
C THR A 128 9.62 -8.78 -21.19
N PRO A 129 9.21 -9.24 -22.39
CA PRO A 129 8.62 -8.36 -23.41
C PRO A 129 7.42 -7.57 -22.89
N LYS A 130 6.58 -8.19 -22.04
CA LYS A 130 5.44 -7.52 -21.41
C LYS A 130 5.88 -6.35 -20.52
N ASP A 131 6.94 -6.55 -19.74
CA ASP A 131 7.48 -5.50 -18.86
C ASP A 131 8.02 -4.32 -19.67
N LEU A 132 8.65 -4.59 -20.82
CA LEU A 132 9.15 -3.53 -21.70
C LEU A 132 8.01 -2.70 -22.30
N THR A 133 6.95 -3.36 -22.80
CA THR A 133 5.75 -2.66 -23.30
C THR A 133 5.09 -1.82 -22.21
N ALA A 134 4.97 -2.35 -20.99
CA ALA A 134 4.40 -1.59 -19.88
C ALA A 134 5.22 -0.31 -19.56
N LEU A 135 6.54 -0.38 -19.68
CA LEU A 135 7.43 0.77 -19.45
C LEU A 135 7.39 1.81 -20.57
N GLU A 136 6.95 1.47 -21.78
CA GLU A 136 6.74 2.43 -22.87
C GLU A 136 5.57 3.38 -22.54
N ASP A 137 4.53 2.87 -21.88
CA ASP A 137 3.31 3.61 -21.54
C ASP A 137 3.34 4.29 -20.16
N LYS A 138 4.46 4.20 -19.44
CA LYS A 138 4.54 4.61 -18.02
C LYS A 138 4.15 6.06 -17.76
N ASP A 139 4.53 6.98 -18.64
CA ASP A 139 4.27 8.41 -18.45
C ASP A 139 2.77 8.72 -18.64
N SER A 140 2.14 8.08 -19.63
CA SER A 140 0.68 8.16 -19.84
C SER A 140 -0.08 7.50 -18.71
N LEU A 141 0.39 6.37 -18.19
CA LEU A 141 -0.19 5.74 -17.00
C LEU A 141 -0.13 6.66 -15.78
N ILE A 142 1.03 7.27 -15.50
CA ILE A 142 1.18 8.22 -14.40
C ILE A 142 0.24 9.41 -14.59
N GLU A 143 0.20 9.98 -15.79
CA GLU A 143 -0.70 11.10 -16.11
C GLU A 143 -2.17 10.78 -15.85
N GLU A 144 -2.67 9.72 -16.47
CA GLU A 144 -4.06 9.30 -16.32
C GLU A 144 -4.43 9.04 -14.86
N LYS A 145 -3.59 8.32 -14.11
CA LYS A 145 -3.94 7.90 -12.75
C LYS A 145 -3.81 9.02 -11.73
N PHE A 146 -2.87 9.95 -11.90
CA PHE A 146 -2.77 11.12 -11.02
C PHE A 146 -3.88 12.15 -11.30
N ASP A 147 -4.29 12.33 -12.56
CA ASP A 147 -5.48 13.14 -12.89
C ASP A 147 -6.74 12.58 -12.24
N LEU A 148 -6.91 11.25 -12.22
CA LEU A 148 -8.01 10.61 -11.50
C LEU A 148 -7.86 10.78 -9.97
N LEU A 149 -6.66 10.65 -9.43
CA LEU A 149 -6.41 10.79 -7.98
C LEU A 149 -6.74 12.21 -7.47
N GLU A 150 -6.47 13.25 -8.24
CA GLU A 150 -6.87 14.64 -7.98
C GLU A 150 -8.40 14.80 -7.75
N THR A 151 -9.21 13.89 -8.31
CA THR A 151 -10.67 13.89 -8.12
C THR A 151 -11.10 13.27 -6.78
N PHE A 152 -10.31 12.35 -6.21
CA PHE A 152 -10.55 11.76 -4.89
C PHE A 152 -10.18 12.70 -3.74
N LEU A 153 -9.39 13.73 -4.02
CA LEU A 153 -8.96 14.76 -3.09
C LEU A 153 -9.85 16.00 -3.20
N ALA A 154 -11.17 15.84 -3.03
CA ALA A 154 -12.08 16.97 -2.96
C ALA A 154 -11.86 17.83 -1.70
N ASN A 155 -11.42 17.18 -0.62
CA ASN A 155 -10.94 17.78 0.63
C ASN A 155 -9.46 17.42 0.84
N ASP A 156 -8.96 17.52 2.08
CA ASP A 156 -7.54 17.29 2.38
C ASP A 156 -7.10 15.82 2.23
N PHE A 157 -8.02 14.86 2.37
CA PHE A 157 -7.74 13.44 2.30
C PHE A 157 -8.70 12.71 1.35
N ILE A 158 -8.31 11.50 0.95
CA ILE A 158 -9.11 10.60 0.12
C ILE A 158 -10.43 10.31 0.83
N ALA A 159 -11.48 10.00 0.05
CA ALA A 159 -12.85 9.85 0.53
C ALA A 159 -13.49 11.16 1.01
N HIS A 160 -12.91 12.30 0.64
CA HIS A 160 -13.41 13.65 0.90
C HIS A 160 -13.48 13.95 2.40
N THR A 161 -12.47 13.53 3.16
CA THR A 161 -12.35 13.80 4.60
C THR A 161 -11.28 14.86 4.87
N ASP A 162 -11.34 15.44 6.08
CA ASP A 162 -10.30 16.36 6.60
C ASP A 162 -9.31 15.63 7.53
N PHE A 163 -9.37 14.29 7.56
CA PHE A 163 -8.53 13.40 8.35
C PHE A 163 -8.17 12.15 7.53
N PRO A 164 -6.99 11.54 7.74
CA PRO A 164 -6.57 10.37 6.99
C PRO A 164 -7.41 9.14 7.36
N THR A 165 -7.69 8.31 6.36
CA THR A 165 -8.38 7.03 6.49
C THR A 165 -7.51 5.89 5.95
N ILE A 166 -7.95 4.64 6.11
CA ILE A 166 -7.25 3.50 5.48
C ILE A 166 -7.07 3.64 3.95
N ALA A 167 -7.88 4.46 3.27
CA ALA A 167 -7.70 4.76 1.85
C ALA A 167 -6.43 5.59 1.59
N ASP A 168 -6.13 6.57 2.45
CA ASP A 168 -4.94 7.40 2.33
C ASP A 168 -3.65 6.62 2.57
N TYR A 169 -3.62 5.79 3.62
CA TYR A 169 -2.48 4.90 3.89
C TYR A 169 -2.24 3.93 2.73
N THR A 170 -3.31 3.44 2.10
CA THR A 170 -3.23 2.56 0.93
C THR A 170 -2.68 3.30 -0.28
N ALA A 171 -3.25 4.45 -0.61
CA ALA A 171 -2.82 5.26 -1.74
C ALA A 171 -1.35 5.67 -1.61
N TYR A 172 -0.94 6.10 -0.42
CA TYR A 172 0.41 6.59 -0.19
C TYR A 172 1.43 5.49 -0.41
N CYS A 173 1.21 4.27 0.10
CA CYS A 173 2.13 3.15 -0.10
C CYS A 173 2.24 2.67 -1.57
N GLU A 174 1.29 3.03 -2.43
CA GLU A 174 1.43 2.82 -3.88
C GLU A 174 2.27 3.92 -4.54
N ILE A 175 2.10 5.17 -4.10
CA ILE A 175 2.67 6.38 -4.71
C ILE A 175 4.11 6.67 -4.24
N ASP A 176 4.41 6.44 -2.97
CA ASP A 176 5.70 6.75 -2.35
C ASP A 176 6.88 6.08 -3.06
N GLN A 177 6.63 4.92 -3.67
CA GLN A 177 7.60 4.19 -4.46
C GLN A 177 8.08 4.98 -5.68
N LEU A 178 7.16 5.63 -6.39
CA LEU A 178 7.48 6.45 -7.54
C LEU A 178 8.22 7.72 -7.08
N GLU A 179 7.81 8.30 -5.96
CA GLU A 179 8.54 9.44 -5.38
C GLU A 179 9.99 9.07 -5.01
N LEU A 180 10.19 7.91 -4.37
CA LEU A 180 11.51 7.37 -4.06
C LEU A 180 12.34 7.10 -5.32
N MET A 181 11.68 6.80 -6.45
CA MET A 181 12.32 6.65 -7.76
C MET A 181 12.56 7.97 -8.50
N GLY A 182 12.22 9.11 -7.90
CA GLY A 182 12.49 10.44 -8.45
C GLY A 182 11.44 11.00 -9.40
N TYR A 183 10.24 10.42 -9.45
CA TYR A 183 9.14 10.99 -10.22
C TYR A 183 8.65 12.29 -9.57
N ASP A 184 8.42 13.32 -10.39
CA ASP A 184 7.92 14.62 -9.95
C ASP A 184 6.39 14.70 -10.08
N PHE A 185 5.74 15.09 -8.99
CA PHE A 185 4.29 15.26 -8.90
C PHE A 185 3.85 16.72 -8.73
N SER A 186 4.78 17.67 -8.82
CA SER A 186 4.54 19.10 -8.59
C SER A 186 3.41 19.69 -9.45
N LYS A 187 3.14 19.11 -10.63
CA LYS A 187 2.01 19.52 -11.49
C LYS A 187 0.63 19.17 -10.92
N TYR A 188 0.54 18.19 -10.03
CA TYR A 188 -0.69 17.76 -9.37
C TYR A 188 -0.78 18.41 -7.99
N LEU A 189 -1.43 19.57 -7.92
CA LEU A 189 -1.37 20.43 -6.72
C LEU A 189 -2.03 19.80 -5.49
N LYS A 190 -3.19 19.13 -5.63
CA LYS A 190 -3.84 18.52 -4.46
C LYS A 190 -3.12 17.25 -4.05
N VAL A 191 -2.64 16.46 -5.01
CA VAL A 191 -1.84 15.26 -4.73
C VAL A 191 -0.55 15.66 -4.03
N SER A 192 0.15 16.70 -4.48
CA SER A 192 1.36 17.22 -3.83
C SER A 192 1.10 17.67 -2.39
N ALA A 193 0.02 18.42 -2.17
CA ALA A 193 -0.39 18.84 -0.82
C ALA A 193 -0.76 17.64 0.07
N TRP A 194 -1.43 16.64 -0.49
CA TRP A 194 -1.78 15.40 0.21
C TRP A 194 -0.55 14.54 0.53
N ILE A 195 0.42 14.40 -0.37
CA ILE A 195 1.70 13.72 -0.10
C ILE A 195 2.40 14.39 1.09
N ALA A 196 2.43 15.73 1.13
CA ALA A 196 3.03 16.44 2.26
C ALA A 196 2.31 16.14 3.59
N ARG A 197 0.97 16.04 3.59
CA ARG A 197 0.18 15.60 4.76
C ARG A 197 0.43 14.14 5.14
N MET A 198 0.66 13.26 4.16
CA MET A 198 0.95 11.85 4.42
C MET A 198 2.36 11.63 4.97
N LYS A 199 3.33 12.42 4.52
CA LYS A 199 4.69 12.45 5.07
C LYS A 199 4.75 12.89 6.52
N SER A 200 3.83 13.75 6.96
CA SER A 200 3.75 14.19 8.36
C SER A 200 3.03 13.20 9.28
N GLN A 201 2.46 12.11 8.74
CA GLN A 201 1.82 11.10 9.56
C GLN A 201 2.84 10.33 10.42
N PRO A 202 2.48 9.94 11.66
CA PRO A 202 3.38 9.19 12.53
C PRO A 202 3.95 7.94 11.87
N PHE A 203 5.23 7.68 12.13
CA PHE A 203 5.96 6.49 11.64
C PHE A 203 6.14 6.38 10.12
N ASN A 204 5.87 7.44 9.34
CA ASN A 204 6.07 7.43 7.89
C ASN A 204 7.50 7.02 7.50
N ASP A 205 8.52 7.72 8.02
CA ASP A 205 9.92 7.42 7.70
C ASP A 205 10.30 5.98 8.05
N GLU A 206 9.91 5.53 9.24
CA GLU A 206 10.26 4.20 9.73
C GLU A 206 9.66 3.08 8.88
N ILE A 207 8.37 3.18 8.53
CA ILE A 207 7.70 2.11 7.80
C ILE A 207 8.16 2.00 6.34
N HIS A 208 8.65 3.11 5.77
CA HIS A 208 9.12 3.19 4.39
C HIS A 208 10.62 2.92 4.22
N GLU A 209 11.39 2.85 5.31
CA GLU A 209 12.83 2.65 5.27
C GLU A 209 13.22 1.33 4.57
N THR A 210 12.46 0.26 4.78
CA THR A 210 12.72 -1.03 4.11
C THR A 210 12.58 -0.93 2.58
N LEU A 211 11.53 -0.25 2.10
CA LEU A 211 11.35 0.00 0.68
C LEU A 211 12.48 0.90 0.14
N LYS A 212 12.80 1.98 0.84
CA LYS A 212 13.86 2.91 0.44
C LYS A 212 15.20 2.20 0.29
N GLY A 213 15.59 1.38 1.26
CA GLY A 213 16.79 0.55 1.18
C GLY A 213 16.76 -0.41 -0.01
N PHE A 214 15.61 -1.02 -0.30
CA PHE A 214 15.42 -1.89 -1.44
C PHE A 214 15.54 -1.16 -2.79
N ILE A 215 14.91 0.01 -2.97
CA ILE A 215 15.02 0.82 -4.19
C ILE A 215 16.47 1.31 -4.39
N ASN A 216 17.14 1.75 -3.31
CA ASN A 216 18.55 2.13 -3.32
C ASN A 216 19.45 1.00 -3.82
N GLN A 217 19.22 -0.25 -3.39
CA GLN A 217 19.99 -1.41 -3.81
C GLN A 217 20.00 -1.61 -5.33
N PHE A 218 18.94 -1.19 -6.03
CA PHE A 218 18.83 -1.29 -7.48
C PHE A 218 19.31 -0.04 -8.23
N GLY A 219 19.78 0.99 -7.51
CA GLY A 219 20.16 2.28 -8.09
C GLY A 219 19.00 2.89 -8.88
N LEU A 220 17.81 2.85 -8.28
CA LEU A 220 16.57 3.38 -8.83
C LEU A 220 16.12 4.66 -8.13
N THR A 221 16.83 5.12 -7.09
CA THR A 221 16.56 6.41 -6.46
C THR A 221 17.08 7.57 -7.29
N ALA A 222 16.42 8.72 -7.13
CA ALA A 222 16.84 10.01 -7.70
C ALA A 222 18.27 10.41 -7.28
#